data_AF-A0A521A1R9-F1
#
_entry.id   AF-A0A521A1R9-F1
#
_cell.length_a   1.000
_cell.length_b   1.000
_cell.length_c   1.000
_cell.angle_alpha   90.00
_cell.angle_beta   90.00
_cell.angle_gamma   90.00
#
_symmetry.space_group_name_H-M   'P 1'
#
loop_
_entity.id
_entity.type
_entity.pdbx_description
1 polymer ?
#
loop_
_entity_poly.entity_id
_entity_poly.type
_entity_poly.pdbx_seq_one_letter_code
_entity_poly.pdbx_strand_id
1 'polypeptide(L)'
;LSLTKNRFLPNYIEFTEKFNEKIDDVRDLVIKNDLDQADALVRELFGEWTDVSHAYANDPLGSDVGYTADEIKRIEFRKKLDTFSNMVSTFYNSEFSAYVDEYNKMMDDANELISIANFVDAESKISEIGDYLSEYLVLENPRIIYDISFDPEKDIWILNGATEKSVFDRRENLYVTIFNMDGSTHSSLKFTDTKQGNFYTQWIAPTDPGLYVVMLQYQDSKATQIVHVEEEFDYKYSNSDLNLVELAREFEELESFAEKFGGDDFASNSRFSSIITEIKAGFIDKDAKSVDENIDELKLIIERYLPIRSRTAVIEASYEDDKLIVSGAVQKTIAFREDLFVDIFDQRGNLVEEISLKDNSSGLFSKVISEPFDPGLYVIQLEYHDVRVTDFFNVK
;
A
#
# COMPACT_ATOMS: atom_id res chain seq x y z
N LEU A 1 -3.48 -18.01 -34.68
CA LEU A 1 -3.10 -16.62 -35.05
C LEU A 1 -1.74 -16.65 -35.71
N SER A 2 -1.50 -16.00 -36.87
CA SER A 2 -0.19 -16.06 -37.52
C SER A 2 0.80 -15.09 -36.85
N LEU A 3 1.95 -15.62 -36.40
CA LEU A 3 3.07 -14.90 -35.76
C LEU A 3 3.47 -13.57 -36.43
N THR A 4 3.23 -13.43 -37.73
CA THR A 4 3.52 -12.21 -38.52
C THR A 4 2.63 -11.00 -38.19
N LYS A 5 1.45 -11.18 -37.59
CA LYS A 5 0.56 -10.06 -37.23
C LYS A 5 0.88 -9.45 -35.87
N ASN A 6 1.45 -10.23 -34.95
CA ASN A 6 1.65 -9.80 -33.56
C ASN A 6 2.99 -9.07 -33.32
N ARG A 7 3.95 -9.15 -34.27
CA ARG A 7 5.26 -8.48 -34.17
C ARG A 7 5.23 -6.95 -34.07
N PHE A 8 4.08 -6.32 -34.34
CA PHE A 8 3.89 -4.87 -34.24
C PHE A 8 3.13 -4.47 -32.98
N LEU A 9 2.74 -5.45 -32.15
CA LEU A 9 2.11 -5.19 -30.86
C LEU A 9 3.20 -4.78 -29.86
N PRO A 10 2.87 -3.87 -28.92
CA PRO A 10 3.81 -3.42 -27.90
C PRO A 10 4.49 -4.61 -27.23
N ASN A 11 5.82 -4.58 -27.17
CA ASN A 11 6.66 -5.54 -26.45
C ASN A 11 6.51 -7.05 -26.77
N TYR A 12 5.77 -7.42 -27.82
CA TYR A 12 5.54 -8.82 -28.18
C TYR A 12 6.84 -9.55 -28.57
N ILE A 13 7.77 -8.85 -29.22
CA ILE A 13 9.06 -9.44 -29.63
C ILE A 13 9.92 -9.73 -28.41
N GLU A 14 10.12 -8.77 -27.51
CA GLU A 14 10.95 -8.96 -26.32
C GLU A 14 10.37 -10.04 -25.41
N PHE A 15 9.03 -10.11 -25.27
CA PHE A 15 8.38 -11.23 -24.59
C PHE A 15 8.77 -12.57 -25.21
N THR A 16 8.67 -12.72 -26.54
CA THR A 16 9.04 -13.97 -27.20
C THR A 16 10.53 -14.29 -27.10
N GLU A 17 11.41 -13.28 -27.06
CA GLU A 17 12.85 -13.45 -26.88
C GLU A 17 13.18 -13.92 -25.46
N LYS A 18 12.68 -13.23 -24.41
CA LYS A 18 12.80 -13.67 -23.01
C LYS A 18 12.23 -15.06 -22.80
N PHE A 19 11.10 -15.38 -23.45
CA PHE A 19 10.50 -16.71 -23.38
C PHE A 19 11.40 -17.79 -23.97
N ASN A 20 12.10 -17.49 -25.07
CA ASN A 20 13.07 -18.42 -25.67
C ASN A 20 14.30 -18.63 -24.77
N GLU A 21 14.78 -17.58 -24.09
CA GLU A 21 15.87 -17.70 -23.11
C GLU A 21 15.49 -18.64 -21.96
N LYS A 22 14.30 -18.48 -21.39
CA LYS A 22 13.80 -19.40 -20.35
C LYS A 22 13.67 -20.85 -20.85
N ILE A 23 13.34 -21.06 -22.13
CA ILE A 23 13.33 -22.41 -22.75
C ILE A 23 14.76 -22.99 -22.82
N ASP A 24 15.77 -22.16 -23.06
CA ASP A 24 17.16 -22.63 -23.06
C ASP A 24 17.62 -23.01 -21.63
N ASP A 25 17.18 -22.31 -20.59
CA ASP A 25 17.42 -22.71 -19.19
C ASP A 25 16.80 -24.07 -18.87
N VAL A 26 15.57 -24.33 -19.33
CA VAL A 26 14.94 -25.66 -19.22
C VAL A 26 15.80 -26.73 -19.89
N ARG A 27 16.32 -26.46 -21.10
CA ARG A 27 17.17 -27.41 -21.83
C ARG A 27 18.44 -27.72 -21.04
N ASP A 28 19.06 -26.72 -20.44
CA ASP A 28 20.24 -26.87 -19.61
C ASP A 28 19.98 -27.72 -18.35
N LEU A 29 18.83 -27.55 -17.70
CA LEU A 29 18.41 -28.39 -16.58
C LEU A 29 18.22 -29.87 -16.99
N VAL A 30 17.60 -30.10 -18.16
CA VAL A 30 17.46 -31.44 -18.72
C VAL A 30 18.82 -32.06 -19.02
N ILE A 31 19.76 -31.29 -19.59
CA ILE A 31 21.14 -31.75 -19.84
C ILE A 31 21.86 -32.10 -18.52
N LYS A 32 21.62 -31.33 -17.46
CA LYS A 32 22.13 -31.58 -16.10
C LYS A 32 21.40 -32.72 -15.37
N ASN A 33 20.39 -33.33 -16.00
CA ASN A 33 19.55 -34.40 -15.44
C ASN A 33 18.74 -33.96 -14.19
N ASP A 34 18.45 -32.67 -14.07
CA ASP A 34 17.53 -32.12 -13.05
C ASP A 34 16.12 -32.02 -13.65
N LEU A 35 15.47 -33.19 -13.74
CA LEU A 35 14.19 -33.31 -14.45
C LEU A 35 13.01 -32.73 -13.68
N ASP A 36 13.08 -32.72 -12.35
CA ASP A 36 12.01 -32.19 -11.49
C ASP A 36 11.95 -30.66 -11.61
N GLN A 37 13.11 -29.98 -11.56
CA GLN A 37 13.17 -28.54 -11.77
C GLN A 37 12.80 -28.15 -13.20
N ALA A 38 13.21 -28.96 -14.19
CA ALA A 38 12.83 -28.73 -15.59
C ALA A 38 11.30 -28.87 -15.80
N ASP A 39 10.64 -29.88 -15.23
CA ASP A 39 9.18 -30.05 -15.35
C ASP A 39 8.43 -28.87 -14.72
N ALA A 40 8.86 -28.41 -13.54
CA ALA A 40 8.28 -27.26 -12.87
C ALA A 40 8.36 -26.00 -13.75
N LEU A 41 9.55 -25.70 -14.28
CA LEU A 41 9.77 -24.51 -15.12
C LEU A 41 8.99 -24.58 -16.44
N VAL A 42 8.86 -25.76 -17.05
CA VAL A 42 8.02 -25.93 -18.27
C VAL A 42 6.55 -25.65 -18.00
N ARG A 43 6.02 -26.08 -16.84
CA ARG A 43 4.62 -25.80 -16.48
C ARG A 43 4.37 -24.32 -16.27
N GLU A 44 5.28 -23.63 -15.59
CA GLU A 44 5.24 -22.18 -15.39
C GLU A 44 5.26 -21.43 -16.72
N LEU A 45 6.20 -21.77 -17.60
CA LEU A 45 6.30 -21.20 -18.96
C LEU A 45 5.02 -21.41 -19.76
N PHE A 46 4.44 -22.61 -19.70
CA PHE A 46 3.20 -22.89 -20.42
C PHE A 46 2.02 -22.08 -19.88
N GLY A 47 1.96 -21.87 -18.56
CA GLY A 47 0.99 -20.98 -17.91
C GLY A 47 1.15 -19.54 -18.40
N GLU A 48 2.33 -18.96 -18.22
CA GLU A 48 2.66 -17.59 -18.66
C GLU A 48 2.33 -17.37 -20.13
N TRP A 49 2.75 -18.30 -21.01
CA TRP A 49 2.43 -18.21 -22.44
C TRP A 49 0.93 -18.22 -22.71
N THR A 50 0.19 -19.08 -22.01
CA THR A 50 -1.25 -19.21 -22.18
C THR A 50 -1.94 -17.90 -21.80
N ASP A 51 -1.59 -17.33 -20.66
CA ASP A 51 -2.21 -16.10 -20.14
C ASP A 51 -1.88 -14.90 -21.03
N VAL A 52 -0.59 -14.70 -21.35
CA VAL A 52 -0.13 -13.62 -22.21
C VAL A 52 -0.71 -13.73 -23.62
N SER A 53 -0.74 -14.93 -24.20
CA SER A 53 -1.34 -15.13 -25.53
C SER A 53 -2.84 -14.87 -25.52
N HIS A 54 -3.55 -15.18 -24.43
CA HIS A 54 -4.98 -14.86 -24.33
C HIS A 54 -5.20 -13.35 -24.20
N ALA A 55 -4.39 -12.65 -23.40
CA ALA A 55 -4.46 -11.21 -23.26
C ALA A 55 -4.30 -10.49 -24.62
N TYR A 56 -3.23 -10.82 -25.37
CA TYR A 56 -3.05 -10.29 -26.73
C TYR A 56 -4.16 -10.67 -27.71
N ALA A 57 -4.83 -11.81 -27.52
CA ALA A 57 -5.94 -12.22 -28.39
C ALA A 57 -7.23 -11.44 -28.10
N ASN A 58 -7.48 -11.13 -26.84
CA ASN A 58 -8.67 -10.44 -26.38
C ASN A 58 -8.58 -8.92 -26.60
N ASP A 59 -7.46 -8.31 -26.21
CA ASP A 59 -7.23 -6.88 -26.37
C ASP A 59 -5.79 -6.59 -26.78
N PRO A 60 -5.45 -6.68 -28.08
CA PRO A 60 -4.06 -6.57 -28.54
C PRO A 60 -3.33 -5.27 -28.19
N LEU A 61 -4.07 -4.19 -27.88
CA LEU A 61 -3.54 -2.87 -27.55
C LEU A 61 -3.92 -2.42 -26.13
N GLY A 62 -4.42 -3.33 -25.29
CA GLY A 62 -4.83 -3.01 -23.93
C GLY A 62 -3.68 -2.79 -22.94
N SER A 63 -2.44 -2.99 -23.37
CA SER A 63 -1.23 -2.61 -22.62
C SER A 63 -0.30 -1.78 -23.49
N ASP A 64 0.03 -0.57 -23.02
CA ASP A 64 0.97 0.34 -23.69
C ASP A 64 2.42 -0.19 -23.66
N VAL A 65 2.75 -0.99 -22.64
CA VAL A 65 4.07 -1.60 -22.42
C VAL A 65 4.13 -3.07 -22.88
N GLY A 66 3.02 -3.58 -23.44
CA GLY A 66 2.83 -4.97 -23.83
C GLY A 66 2.51 -5.90 -22.65
N TYR A 67 1.97 -7.08 -22.96
CA TYR A 67 1.59 -8.04 -21.92
C TYR A 67 2.75 -8.92 -21.47
N THR A 68 2.90 -8.99 -20.15
CA THR A 68 3.60 -10.01 -19.38
C THR A 68 2.63 -10.55 -18.32
N ALA A 69 2.97 -11.64 -17.63
CA ALA A 69 2.13 -12.13 -16.53
C ALA A 69 1.89 -11.07 -15.45
N ASP A 70 2.94 -10.30 -15.08
CA ASP A 70 2.79 -9.23 -14.11
C ASP A 70 1.98 -8.06 -14.66
N GLU A 71 2.16 -7.67 -15.93
CA GLU A 71 1.39 -6.56 -16.48
C GLU A 71 -0.11 -6.88 -16.55
N ILE A 72 -0.46 -8.14 -16.82
CA ILE A 72 -1.85 -8.61 -16.72
C ILE A 72 -2.36 -8.40 -15.30
N LYS A 73 -1.62 -8.83 -14.28
CA LYS A 73 -1.98 -8.59 -12.87
C LYS A 73 -2.08 -7.10 -12.55
N ARG A 74 -1.15 -6.26 -13.01
CA ARG A 74 -1.22 -4.80 -12.81
C ARG A 74 -2.51 -4.22 -13.37
N ILE A 75 -2.91 -4.63 -14.56
CA ILE A 75 -4.17 -4.20 -15.19
C ILE A 75 -5.37 -4.67 -14.37
N GLU A 76 -5.37 -5.92 -13.88
CA GLU A 76 -6.45 -6.45 -13.04
C GLU A 76 -6.60 -5.65 -11.74
N PHE A 77 -5.51 -5.40 -11.02
CA PHE A 77 -5.52 -4.62 -9.78
C PHE A 77 -5.92 -3.16 -10.02
N ARG A 78 -5.41 -2.51 -11.08
CA ARG A 78 -5.82 -1.15 -11.46
C ARG A 78 -7.32 -1.05 -11.74
N LYS A 79 -7.91 -2.07 -12.39
CA LYS A 79 -9.38 -2.12 -12.59
C LYS A 79 -10.15 -2.20 -11.27
N LYS A 80 -9.62 -2.90 -10.26
CA LYS A 80 -10.23 -2.92 -8.92
C LYS A 80 -10.22 -1.53 -8.29
N LEU A 81 -9.07 -0.84 -8.34
CA LEU A 81 -8.95 0.55 -7.88
C LEU A 81 -9.88 1.51 -8.65
N ASP A 82 -9.98 1.38 -9.96
CA ASP A 82 -10.92 2.15 -10.78
C ASP A 82 -12.38 1.91 -10.33
N THR A 83 -12.70 0.68 -9.94
CA THR A 83 -14.04 0.32 -9.46
C THR A 83 -14.37 0.99 -8.13
N PHE A 84 -13.41 1.05 -7.19
CA PHE A 84 -13.56 1.82 -5.95
C PHE A 84 -13.72 3.32 -6.22
N SER A 85 -12.89 3.89 -7.11
CA SER A 85 -12.99 5.30 -7.51
C SER A 85 -14.36 5.64 -8.11
N ASN A 86 -14.89 4.77 -8.98
CA ASN A 86 -16.22 4.90 -9.56
C ASN A 86 -17.33 4.81 -8.50
N MET A 87 -17.19 3.91 -7.53
CA MET A 87 -18.13 3.77 -6.42
C MET A 87 -18.16 5.03 -5.56
N VAL A 88 -16.99 5.53 -5.13
CA VAL A 88 -16.88 6.78 -4.38
C VAL A 88 -17.52 7.92 -5.16
N SER A 89 -17.24 8.03 -6.45
CA SER A 89 -17.82 9.08 -7.31
C SER A 89 -19.35 8.98 -7.41
N THR A 90 -19.89 7.76 -7.41
CA THR A 90 -21.33 7.49 -7.57
C THR A 90 -22.11 7.71 -6.27
N PHE A 91 -21.53 7.31 -5.14
CA PHE A 91 -22.20 7.29 -3.83
C PHE A 91 -21.68 8.34 -2.86
N TYR A 92 -20.85 9.27 -3.33
CA TYR A 92 -20.32 10.38 -2.55
C TYR A 92 -21.41 11.10 -1.76
N ASN A 93 -21.16 11.29 -0.47
CA ASN A 93 -22.02 12.05 0.42
C ASN A 93 -21.18 13.05 1.23
N SER A 94 -21.85 14.04 1.85
CA SER A 94 -21.14 15.13 2.56
C SER A 94 -20.40 14.68 3.82
N GLU A 95 -20.75 13.54 4.41
CA GLU A 95 -20.09 13.01 5.61
C GLU A 95 -18.75 12.37 5.22
N PHE A 96 -18.67 11.78 4.02
CA PHE A 96 -17.43 11.23 3.47
C PHE A 96 -16.35 12.29 3.23
N SER A 97 -16.70 13.59 3.12
CA SER A 97 -15.73 14.67 2.87
C SER A 97 -14.58 14.72 3.88
N ALA A 98 -14.81 14.29 5.13
CA ALA A 98 -13.77 14.24 6.17
C ALA A 98 -12.74 13.12 5.97
N TYR A 99 -13.04 12.15 5.12
CA TYR A 99 -12.31 10.89 4.95
C TYR A 99 -11.64 10.77 3.57
N VAL A 100 -11.83 11.77 2.69
CA VAL A 100 -11.32 11.77 1.31
C VAL A 100 -9.81 11.78 1.24
N ASP A 101 -9.13 12.54 2.10
CA ASP A 101 -7.67 12.66 2.04
C ASP A 101 -6.98 11.34 2.39
N GLU A 102 -7.47 10.64 3.41
CA GLU A 102 -6.97 9.32 3.80
C GLU A 102 -7.32 8.26 2.75
N TYR A 103 -8.54 8.28 2.20
CA TYR A 103 -8.89 7.42 1.05
C TYR A 103 -7.95 7.61 -0.14
N ASN A 104 -7.69 8.87 -0.54
CA ASN A 104 -6.81 9.16 -1.66
C ASN A 104 -5.38 8.65 -1.39
N LYS A 105 -4.89 8.82 -0.15
CA LYS A 105 -3.60 8.27 0.24
C LYS A 105 -3.56 6.75 0.09
N MET A 106 -4.57 6.02 0.60
CA MET A 106 -4.63 4.57 0.45
C MET A 106 -4.68 4.13 -1.02
N MET A 107 -5.36 4.89 -1.87
CA MET A 107 -5.39 4.65 -3.32
C MET A 107 -4.04 4.88 -3.99
N ASP A 108 -3.31 5.92 -3.58
CA ASP A 108 -1.96 6.21 -4.07
C ASP A 108 -0.97 5.11 -3.63
N ASP A 109 -1.00 4.72 -2.36
CA ASP A 109 -0.19 3.63 -1.80
C ASP A 109 -0.45 2.30 -2.56
N ALA A 110 -1.72 1.96 -2.81
CA ALA A 110 -2.07 0.78 -3.58
C ALA A 110 -1.53 0.85 -5.03
N ASN A 111 -1.63 2.00 -5.68
CA ASN A 111 -1.11 2.20 -7.03
C ASN A 111 0.41 2.04 -7.11
N GLU A 112 1.12 2.48 -6.08
CA GLU A 112 2.56 2.31 -5.96
C GLU A 112 2.95 0.83 -5.84
N LEU A 113 2.33 0.10 -4.91
CA LEU A 113 2.53 -1.34 -4.72
C LEU A 113 2.28 -2.12 -6.02
N ILE A 114 1.21 -1.81 -6.74
CA ILE A 114 0.90 -2.41 -8.05
C ILE A 114 1.99 -2.08 -9.08
N SER A 115 2.47 -0.84 -9.10
CA SER A 115 3.46 -0.40 -10.08
C SER A 115 4.79 -1.12 -9.91
N ILE A 116 5.23 -1.35 -8.67
CA ILE A 116 6.43 -2.13 -8.35
C ILE A 116 6.18 -3.65 -8.30
N ALA A 117 5.00 -4.12 -8.72
CA ALA A 117 4.62 -5.54 -8.71
C ALA A 117 4.68 -6.22 -7.32
N ASN A 118 4.54 -5.45 -6.24
CA ASN A 118 4.32 -5.99 -4.90
C ASN A 118 2.84 -6.37 -4.72
N PHE A 119 2.43 -7.45 -5.40
CA PHE A 119 1.04 -7.87 -5.42
C PHE A 119 0.56 -8.41 -4.07
N VAL A 120 1.44 -9.03 -3.28
CA VAL A 120 1.09 -9.55 -1.94
C VAL A 120 0.55 -8.43 -1.05
N ASP A 121 1.27 -7.32 -0.97
CA ASP A 121 0.83 -6.20 -0.14
C ASP A 121 -0.30 -5.40 -0.82
N ALA A 122 -0.34 -5.37 -2.15
CA ALA A 122 -1.46 -4.76 -2.88
C ALA A 122 -2.80 -5.48 -2.62
N GLU A 123 -2.81 -6.81 -2.46
CA GLU A 123 -4.02 -7.58 -2.10
C GLU A 123 -4.56 -7.12 -0.75
N SER A 124 -3.68 -7.06 0.26
CA SER A 124 -4.04 -6.59 1.60
C SER A 124 -4.56 -5.16 1.55
N LYS A 125 -3.91 -4.29 0.77
CA LYS A 125 -4.30 -2.88 0.63
C LYS A 125 -5.66 -2.73 -0.07
N ILE A 126 -5.97 -3.56 -1.05
CA ILE A 126 -7.31 -3.57 -1.70
C ILE A 126 -8.39 -3.94 -0.68
N SER A 127 -8.15 -4.94 0.17
CA SER A 127 -9.10 -5.31 1.22
C SER A 127 -9.30 -4.16 2.21
N GLU A 128 -8.19 -3.53 2.62
CA GLU A 128 -8.20 -2.39 3.55
C GLU A 128 -8.99 -1.20 2.99
N ILE A 129 -8.84 -0.87 1.70
CA ILE A 129 -9.65 0.15 1.03
C ILE A 129 -11.13 -0.24 1.03
N GLY A 130 -11.43 -1.51 0.78
CA GLY A 130 -12.79 -2.04 0.82
C GLY A 130 -13.46 -1.81 2.18
N ASP A 131 -12.76 -2.16 3.26
CA ASP A 131 -13.23 -1.98 4.64
C ASP A 131 -13.39 -0.49 5.00
N TYR A 132 -12.42 0.34 4.61
CA TYR A 132 -12.46 1.78 4.83
C TYR A 132 -13.68 2.42 4.15
N LEU A 133 -13.94 2.08 2.88
CA LEU A 133 -15.14 2.53 2.19
C LEU A 133 -16.41 1.99 2.85
N SER A 134 -16.37 0.74 3.33
CA SER A 134 -17.51 0.13 4.00
C SER A 134 -17.92 0.86 5.27
N GLU A 135 -16.95 1.44 5.99
CA GLU A 135 -17.16 2.19 7.21
C GLU A 135 -17.57 3.65 6.94
N TYR A 136 -16.86 4.34 6.03
CA TYR A 136 -16.94 5.80 5.94
C TYR A 136 -17.77 6.34 4.78
N LEU A 137 -18.04 5.56 3.72
CA LEU A 137 -18.85 6.02 2.57
C LEU A 137 -20.37 5.86 2.82
N VAL A 138 -20.76 5.42 4.01
CA VAL A 138 -22.15 5.26 4.41
C VAL A 138 -22.89 6.60 4.54
N LEU A 139 -24.21 6.58 4.39
CA LEU A 139 -25.10 7.71 4.59
C LEU A 139 -25.91 7.45 5.86
N GLU A 140 -25.63 8.17 6.92
CA GLU A 140 -26.37 8.03 8.15
C GLU A 140 -27.71 8.78 8.10
N ASN A 141 -28.71 8.24 8.79
CA ASN A 141 -29.98 8.94 9.00
C ASN A 141 -30.54 8.63 10.38
N PRO A 142 -30.73 9.63 11.26
CA PRO A 142 -31.26 9.39 12.61
C PRO A 142 -32.62 8.67 12.64
N ARG A 143 -33.39 8.73 11.55
CA ARG A 143 -34.70 8.06 11.44
C ARG A 143 -34.61 6.58 11.10
N ILE A 144 -33.45 6.08 10.73
CA ILE A 144 -33.26 4.71 10.24
C ILE A 144 -31.99 4.16 10.86
N ILE A 145 -32.11 3.12 11.67
CA ILE A 145 -30.96 2.38 12.19
C ILE A 145 -31.14 0.94 11.73
N TYR A 146 -30.15 0.39 11.06
CA TYR A 146 -30.19 -0.99 10.60
C TYR A 146 -28.81 -1.61 10.59
N ASP A 147 -28.81 -2.91 10.39
CA ASP A 147 -27.65 -3.76 10.21
C ASP A 147 -27.97 -4.74 9.08
N ILE A 148 -27.04 -4.88 8.15
CA ILE A 148 -27.17 -5.73 6.97
C ILE A 148 -25.91 -6.60 6.82
N SER A 149 -26.11 -7.88 6.53
CA SER A 149 -25.04 -8.81 6.20
C SER A 149 -25.42 -9.71 5.04
N PHE A 150 -24.42 -10.30 4.39
CA PHE A 150 -24.58 -11.36 3.40
C PHE A 150 -24.03 -12.68 3.95
N ASP A 151 -24.80 -13.76 3.80
CA ASP A 151 -24.39 -15.13 4.14
C ASP A 151 -24.00 -15.85 2.84
N PRO A 152 -22.69 -16.01 2.54
CA PRO A 152 -22.22 -16.58 1.29
C PRO A 152 -22.50 -18.09 1.17
N GLU A 153 -22.66 -18.81 2.29
CA GLU A 153 -22.98 -20.24 2.23
C GLU A 153 -24.43 -20.50 1.80
N LYS A 154 -25.32 -19.53 2.05
CA LYS A 154 -26.75 -19.66 1.77
C LYS A 154 -27.25 -18.76 0.64
N ASP A 155 -26.41 -17.87 0.12
CA ASP A 155 -26.78 -16.79 -0.80
C ASP A 155 -27.91 -15.88 -0.28
N ILE A 156 -27.88 -15.57 1.03
CA ILE A 156 -28.95 -14.84 1.71
C ILE A 156 -28.45 -13.51 2.24
N TRP A 157 -29.20 -12.45 1.92
CA TRP A 157 -29.10 -11.15 2.57
C TRP A 157 -29.96 -11.13 3.83
N ILE A 158 -29.42 -10.63 4.93
CA ILE A 158 -30.10 -10.55 6.23
C ILE A 158 -30.12 -9.10 6.68
N LEU A 159 -31.32 -8.53 6.82
CA LEU A 159 -31.53 -7.14 7.22
C LEU A 159 -32.32 -7.09 8.52
N ASN A 160 -31.81 -6.36 9.50
CA ASN A 160 -32.49 -6.12 10.77
C ASN A 160 -32.36 -4.64 11.18
N GLY A 161 -33.32 -4.10 11.92
CA GLY A 161 -33.23 -2.69 12.34
C GLY A 161 -34.54 -2.10 12.85
N ALA A 162 -34.55 -0.77 12.95
CA ALA A 162 -35.68 0.03 13.41
C ALA A 162 -35.77 1.39 12.71
N THR A 163 -37.00 1.91 12.60
CA THR A 163 -37.27 3.28 12.13
C THR A 163 -37.82 4.16 13.24
N GLU A 164 -37.50 5.45 13.20
CA GLU A 164 -38.07 6.45 14.09
C GLU A 164 -39.51 6.77 13.68
N LYS A 165 -40.48 6.31 14.46
CA LYS A 165 -41.90 6.52 14.20
C LYS A 165 -42.43 7.82 14.81
N SER A 166 -43.14 8.58 13.98
CA SER A 166 -43.98 9.70 14.44
C SER A 166 -45.32 9.25 15.02
N VAL A 167 -45.82 8.08 14.60
CA VAL A 167 -47.09 7.49 15.09
C VAL A 167 -46.89 6.01 15.41
N PHE A 168 -46.99 5.69 16.70
CA PHE A 168 -47.01 4.31 17.18
C PHE A 168 -48.35 3.64 16.81
N ASP A 169 -48.32 2.32 16.55
CA ASP A 169 -49.49 1.47 16.19
C ASP A 169 -49.89 1.39 14.70
N ARG A 170 -49.08 1.92 13.78
CA ARG A 170 -49.25 1.74 12.33
C ARG A 170 -48.07 1.00 11.73
N ARG A 171 -48.29 0.15 10.72
CA ARG A 171 -47.20 -0.42 9.90
C ARG A 171 -46.92 0.48 8.71
N GLU A 172 -45.65 0.63 8.36
CA GLU A 172 -45.19 1.40 7.21
C GLU A 172 -44.40 0.51 6.25
N ASN A 173 -44.41 0.87 4.97
CA ASN A 173 -43.62 0.18 3.96
C ASN A 173 -42.18 0.69 3.99
N LEU A 174 -41.24 -0.25 3.85
CA LEU A 174 -39.83 0.00 3.65
C LEU A 174 -39.40 -0.59 2.31
N TYR A 175 -38.40 0.04 1.71
CA TYR A 175 -37.80 -0.39 0.47
C TYR A 175 -36.30 -0.48 0.69
N VAL A 176 -35.74 -1.67 0.48
CA VAL A 176 -34.29 -1.86 0.42
C VAL A 176 -33.89 -2.07 -1.02
N THR A 177 -32.84 -1.37 -1.45
CA THR A 177 -32.21 -1.54 -2.75
C THR A 177 -30.73 -1.79 -2.53
N ILE A 178 -30.21 -2.87 -3.10
CA ILE A 178 -28.78 -3.16 -3.16
C ILE A 178 -28.29 -2.68 -4.53
N PHE A 179 -27.24 -1.88 -4.51
CA PHE A 179 -26.53 -1.42 -5.70
C PHE A 179 -25.15 -2.09 -5.79
N ASN A 180 -24.73 -2.36 -7.03
CA ASN A 180 -23.35 -2.67 -7.35
C ASN A 180 -22.49 -1.40 -7.23
N MET A 181 -21.17 -1.56 -7.24
CA MET A 181 -20.19 -0.46 -7.19
C MET A 181 -20.38 0.58 -8.32
N ASP A 182 -20.88 0.17 -9.49
CA ASP A 182 -21.14 1.04 -10.64
C ASP A 182 -22.47 1.82 -10.55
N GLY A 183 -23.23 1.66 -9.46
CA GLY A 183 -24.54 2.30 -9.29
C GLY A 183 -25.71 1.54 -9.90
N SER A 184 -25.47 0.44 -10.63
CA SER A 184 -26.54 -0.39 -11.15
C SER A 184 -27.25 -1.14 -10.02
N THR A 185 -28.56 -1.36 -10.16
CA THR A 185 -29.34 -2.09 -9.16
C THR A 185 -29.02 -3.58 -9.24
N HIS A 186 -28.50 -4.14 -8.14
CA HIS A 186 -28.29 -5.57 -7.95
C HIS A 186 -29.60 -6.27 -7.57
N SER A 187 -30.25 -5.80 -6.51
CA SER A 187 -31.47 -6.40 -5.97
C SER A 187 -32.34 -5.37 -5.26
N SER A 188 -33.64 -5.65 -5.12
CA SER A 188 -34.55 -4.79 -4.36
C SER A 188 -35.65 -5.61 -3.69
N LEU A 189 -36.06 -5.17 -2.50
CA LEU A 189 -37.11 -5.81 -1.73
C LEU A 189 -38.01 -4.75 -1.09
N LYS A 190 -39.33 -4.96 -1.19
CA LYS A 190 -40.33 -4.21 -0.46
C LYS A 190 -40.85 -5.05 0.71
N PHE A 191 -40.83 -4.49 1.91
CA PHE A 191 -41.34 -5.14 3.12
C PHE A 191 -42.01 -4.13 4.05
N THR A 192 -42.51 -4.58 5.20
CA THR A 192 -43.16 -3.72 6.19
C THR A 192 -42.54 -3.90 7.56
N ASP A 193 -42.44 -2.81 8.32
CA ASP A 193 -42.06 -2.87 9.72
C ASP A 193 -43.17 -3.43 10.63
N THR A 194 -42.81 -3.58 11.90
CA THR A 194 -43.75 -3.80 13.00
C THR A 194 -44.43 -2.48 13.40
N LYS A 195 -45.53 -2.58 14.17
CA LYS A 195 -46.23 -1.42 14.75
C LYS A 195 -45.35 -0.50 15.61
N GLN A 196 -44.20 -1.00 16.07
CA GLN A 196 -43.22 -0.30 16.90
C GLN A 196 -42.05 0.28 16.09
N GLY A 197 -41.93 -0.02 14.80
CA GLY A 197 -40.86 0.48 13.93
C GLY A 197 -39.72 -0.52 13.68
N ASN A 198 -39.65 -1.62 14.44
CA ASN A 198 -38.66 -2.67 14.23
C ASN A 198 -38.97 -3.48 12.97
N PHE A 199 -37.94 -4.01 12.30
CA PHE A 199 -38.08 -4.91 11.16
C PHE A 199 -36.98 -5.97 11.14
N TYR A 200 -37.31 -7.08 10.48
CA TYR A 200 -36.38 -8.15 10.14
C TYR A 200 -36.84 -8.76 8.82
N THR A 201 -35.92 -8.95 7.88
CA THR A 201 -36.19 -9.63 6.62
C THR A 201 -34.94 -10.32 6.12
N GLN A 202 -35.15 -11.34 5.29
CA GLN A 202 -34.07 -12.03 4.58
C GLN A 202 -34.55 -12.39 3.18
N TRP A 203 -33.66 -12.40 2.21
CA TRP A 203 -33.98 -12.79 0.84
C TRP A 203 -32.77 -13.36 0.12
N ILE A 204 -33.05 -14.21 -0.88
CA ILE A 204 -32.01 -14.82 -1.71
C ILE A 204 -31.70 -13.86 -2.86
N ALA A 205 -30.43 -13.49 -2.96
CA ALA A 205 -29.86 -12.79 -4.10
C ALA A 205 -28.37 -13.15 -4.14
N PRO A 206 -27.96 -14.10 -5.01
CA PRO A 206 -26.56 -14.49 -5.13
C PRO A 206 -25.67 -13.31 -5.51
N THR A 207 -24.48 -13.26 -4.94
CA THR A 207 -23.62 -12.08 -4.93
C THR A 207 -22.16 -12.52 -5.09
N ASP A 208 -21.46 -11.89 -6.04
CA ASP A 208 -20.03 -12.11 -6.25
C ASP A 208 -19.20 -11.28 -5.25
N PRO A 209 -17.90 -11.54 -5.06
CA PRO A 209 -17.05 -10.68 -4.24
C PRO A 209 -17.03 -9.22 -4.71
N GLY A 210 -16.97 -8.29 -3.74
CA GLY A 210 -16.94 -6.85 -3.97
C GLY A 210 -17.72 -6.05 -2.93
N LEU A 211 -17.86 -4.75 -3.18
CA LEU A 211 -18.62 -3.84 -2.31
C LEU A 211 -20.05 -3.64 -2.83
N TYR A 212 -21.01 -3.67 -1.91
CA TYR A 212 -22.43 -3.50 -2.21
C TYR A 212 -23.04 -2.39 -1.38
N VAL A 213 -23.59 -1.36 -2.04
CA VAL A 213 -24.29 -0.28 -1.33
C VAL A 213 -25.73 -0.69 -1.08
N VAL A 214 -26.07 -0.89 0.17
CA VAL A 214 -27.41 -1.24 0.62
C VAL A 214 -28.10 0.04 1.06
N MET A 215 -29.12 0.49 0.34
CA MET A 215 -29.91 1.67 0.68
C MET A 215 -31.26 1.27 1.24
N LEU A 216 -31.54 1.67 2.49
CA LEU A 216 -32.85 1.53 3.11
C LEU A 216 -33.61 2.85 3.04
N GLN A 217 -34.80 2.82 2.44
CA GLN A 217 -35.71 3.96 2.35
C GLN A 217 -36.94 3.78 3.24
N TYR A 218 -37.17 4.77 4.10
CA TYR A 218 -38.35 4.93 4.93
C TYR A 218 -38.95 6.33 4.72
N GLN A 219 -40.13 6.40 4.10
CA GLN A 219 -40.73 7.67 3.66
C GLN A 219 -39.76 8.47 2.77
N ASP A 220 -39.49 9.72 3.14
CA ASP A 220 -38.52 10.60 2.48
C ASP A 220 -37.10 10.46 3.05
N SER A 221 -36.91 9.58 4.04
CA SER A 221 -35.61 9.33 4.69
C SER A 221 -34.91 8.15 4.02
N LYS A 222 -33.59 8.26 3.87
CA LYS A 222 -32.71 7.24 3.30
C LYS A 222 -31.48 7.11 4.19
N ALA A 223 -31.04 5.89 4.39
CA ALA A 223 -29.75 5.56 4.97
C ALA A 223 -29.08 4.51 4.09
N THR A 224 -27.75 4.50 4.07
CA THR A 224 -26.97 3.46 3.40
C THR A 224 -26.01 2.78 4.37
N GLN A 225 -25.69 1.54 4.07
CA GLN A 225 -24.59 0.77 4.63
C GLN A 225 -23.95 0.04 3.45
N ILE A 226 -22.68 -0.26 3.58
CA ILE A 226 -21.94 -0.98 2.57
C ILE A 226 -21.61 -2.35 3.17
N VAL A 227 -21.75 -3.38 2.34
CA VAL A 227 -21.32 -4.74 2.69
C VAL A 227 -20.14 -5.08 1.80
N HIS A 228 -19.00 -5.36 2.44
CA HIS A 228 -17.83 -5.90 1.78
C HIS A 228 -17.93 -7.43 1.78
N VAL A 229 -18.16 -8.00 0.59
CA VAL A 229 -18.06 -9.43 0.36
C VAL A 229 -16.62 -9.69 -0.08
N GLU A 230 -15.81 -10.18 0.84
CA GLU A 230 -14.37 -10.38 0.61
C GLU A 230 -14.09 -11.29 -0.60
N GLU A 231 -13.04 -10.94 -1.34
CA GLU A 231 -12.52 -11.74 -2.44
C GLU A 231 -11.39 -12.63 -1.93
N GLU A 232 -11.43 -13.91 -2.29
CA GLU A 232 -10.29 -14.81 -2.09
C GLU A 232 -9.29 -14.63 -3.25
N PHE A 233 -8.10 -14.13 -2.94
CA PHE A 233 -7.00 -14.04 -3.89
C PHE A 233 -6.29 -15.40 -3.99
N ASP A 234 -6.52 -16.12 -5.10
CA ASP A 234 -5.94 -17.45 -5.36
C ASP A 234 -4.54 -17.39 -6.01
N TYR A 235 -3.83 -16.26 -5.91
CA TYR A 235 -2.51 -16.11 -6.53
C TYR A 235 -1.45 -16.94 -5.78
N LYS A 236 -0.59 -17.60 -6.56
CA LYS A 236 0.58 -18.30 -6.03
C LYS A 236 1.83 -17.47 -6.27
N TYR A 237 2.60 -17.28 -5.21
CA TYR A 237 3.84 -16.52 -5.22
C TYR A 237 5.05 -17.44 -5.12
N SER A 238 6.05 -17.22 -5.98
CA SER A 238 7.33 -17.90 -5.91
C SER A 238 8.20 -17.31 -4.79
N ASN A 239 9.24 -18.04 -4.36
CA ASN A 239 10.20 -17.50 -3.38
C ASN A 239 10.90 -16.22 -3.89
N SER A 240 11.12 -16.10 -5.20
CA SER A 240 11.66 -14.88 -5.80
C SER A 240 10.70 -13.71 -5.69
N ASP A 241 9.39 -13.94 -5.88
CA ASP A 241 8.38 -12.90 -5.69
C ASP A 241 8.37 -12.46 -4.21
N LEU A 242 8.41 -13.41 -3.27
CA LEU A 242 8.44 -13.09 -1.83
C LEU A 242 9.70 -12.33 -1.41
N ASN A 243 10.86 -12.62 -2.00
CA ASN A 243 12.07 -11.85 -1.73
C ASN A 243 11.95 -10.40 -2.22
N LEU A 244 11.35 -10.20 -3.40
CA LEU A 244 11.07 -8.85 -3.91
C LEU A 244 10.06 -8.10 -3.03
N VAL A 245 9.08 -8.80 -2.43
CA VAL A 245 8.14 -8.21 -1.47
C VAL A 245 8.86 -7.65 -0.24
N GLU A 246 9.79 -8.42 0.35
CA GLU A 246 10.56 -7.93 1.51
C GLU A 246 11.42 -6.71 1.15
N LEU A 247 12.07 -6.72 -0.02
CA LEU A 247 12.82 -5.55 -0.52
C LEU A 247 11.91 -4.36 -0.80
N ALA A 248 10.68 -4.58 -1.30
CA ALA A 248 9.71 -3.51 -1.53
C ALA A 248 9.29 -2.84 -0.23
N ARG A 249 9.06 -3.63 0.84
CA ARG A 249 8.74 -3.10 2.17
C ARG A 249 9.90 -2.29 2.76
N GLU A 250 11.13 -2.80 2.63
CA GLU A 250 12.32 -2.06 3.08
C GLU A 250 12.47 -0.73 2.32
N PHE A 251 12.25 -0.77 1.00
CA PHE A 251 12.27 0.42 0.17
C PHE A 251 11.20 1.45 0.57
N GLU A 252 9.96 1.02 0.80
CA GLU A 252 8.86 1.89 1.25
C GLU A 252 9.16 2.52 2.63
N GLU A 253 9.67 1.72 3.57
CA GLU A 253 10.10 2.21 4.88
C GLU A 253 11.21 3.27 4.74
N LEU A 254 12.21 3.03 3.89
CA LEU A 254 13.30 3.98 3.64
C LEU A 254 12.85 5.26 2.94
N GLU A 255 11.96 5.18 1.94
CA GLU A 255 11.43 6.35 1.24
C GLU A 255 10.63 7.22 2.20
N SER A 256 9.74 6.60 3.00
CA SER A 256 8.97 7.28 4.05
C SER A 256 9.87 7.91 5.11
N PHE A 257 10.92 7.21 5.52
CA PHE A 257 11.92 7.70 6.47
C PHE A 257 12.66 8.92 5.94
N ALA A 258 13.12 8.85 4.69
CA ALA A 258 13.82 9.93 4.02
C ALA A 258 12.92 11.16 3.83
N GLU A 259 11.64 10.97 3.50
CA GLU A 259 10.68 12.07 3.40
C GLU A 259 10.43 12.73 4.77
N LYS A 260 10.21 11.93 5.82
CA LYS A 260 9.92 12.41 7.17
C LYS A 260 11.08 13.21 7.78
N PHE A 261 12.32 12.75 7.60
CA PHE A 261 13.49 13.33 8.27
C PHE A 261 14.42 14.15 7.36
N GLY A 262 14.29 14.03 6.04
CA GLY A 262 15.11 14.72 5.05
C GLY A 262 14.65 16.13 4.67
N GLY A 263 13.41 16.49 4.99
CA GLY A 263 12.85 17.83 4.71
C GLY A 263 13.00 18.25 3.24
N ASP A 264 13.28 19.53 3.00
CA ASP A 264 13.41 20.10 1.64
C ASP A 264 14.58 19.48 0.85
N ASP A 265 15.60 18.93 1.51
CA ASP A 265 16.78 18.37 0.87
C ASP A 265 16.48 17.03 0.17
N PHE A 266 15.50 16.26 0.65
CA PHE A 266 15.05 15.04 -0.03
C PHE A 266 14.39 15.37 -1.38
N ALA A 267 13.41 16.29 -1.37
CA ALA A 267 12.63 16.65 -2.55
C ALA A 267 13.45 17.43 -3.61
N SER A 268 14.44 18.22 -3.18
CA SER A 268 15.22 19.09 -4.08
C SER A 268 16.46 18.42 -4.68
N ASN A 269 16.93 17.30 -4.11
CA ASN A 269 18.16 16.64 -4.54
C ASN A 269 17.88 15.52 -5.55
N SER A 270 18.26 15.76 -6.80
CA SER A 270 18.03 14.85 -7.93
C SER A 270 18.66 13.46 -7.78
N ARG A 271 19.58 13.26 -6.83
CA ARG A 271 20.16 11.93 -6.56
C ARG A 271 19.12 10.96 -6.01
N PHE A 272 18.23 11.43 -5.13
CA PHE A 272 17.16 10.59 -4.58
C PHE A 272 16.20 10.15 -5.68
N SER A 273 15.73 11.09 -6.51
CA SER A 273 14.87 10.73 -7.65
C SER A 273 15.53 9.75 -8.63
N SER A 274 16.85 9.84 -8.81
CA SER A 274 17.59 8.91 -9.69
C SER A 274 17.61 7.50 -9.11
N ILE A 275 18.04 7.34 -7.85
CA ILE A 275 18.15 6.00 -7.25
C ILE A 275 16.77 5.36 -7.04
N ILE A 276 15.75 6.15 -6.67
CA ILE A 276 14.37 5.68 -6.53
C ILE A 276 13.85 5.15 -7.88
N THR A 277 14.19 5.83 -8.99
CA THR A 277 13.83 5.36 -10.33
C THR A 277 14.53 4.04 -10.68
N GLU A 278 15.80 3.89 -10.30
CA GLU A 278 16.57 2.66 -10.53
C GLU A 278 16.05 1.49 -9.69
N ILE A 279 15.69 1.72 -8.42
CA ILE A 279 15.03 0.72 -7.56
C ILE A 279 13.69 0.29 -8.18
N LYS A 280 12.83 1.25 -8.56
CA LYS A 280 11.53 0.98 -9.20
C LYS A 280 11.69 0.20 -10.52
N ALA A 281 12.71 0.50 -11.31
CA ALA A 281 13.04 -0.27 -12.51
C ALA A 281 13.48 -1.70 -12.18
N GLY A 282 14.31 -1.89 -11.14
CA GLY A 282 14.72 -3.21 -10.66
C GLY A 282 13.54 -4.10 -10.26
N PHE A 283 12.54 -3.52 -9.59
CA PHE A 283 11.29 -4.24 -9.29
C PHE A 283 10.53 -4.66 -10.56
N ILE A 284 10.42 -3.77 -11.54
CA ILE A 284 9.75 -4.06 -12.82
C ILE A 284 10.46 -5.19 -13.58
N ASP A 285 11.79 -5.22 -13.52
CA ASP A 285 12.62 -6.23 -14.20
C ASP A 285 12.79 -7.53 -13.41
N LYS A 286 12.23 -7.63 -12.20
CA LYS A 286 12.42 -8.72 -11.22
C LYS A 286 13.89 -8.99 -10.88
N ASP A 287 14.72 -7.96 -10.87
CA ASP A 287 16.13 -8.09 -10.50
C ASP A 287 16.33 -7.75 -9.02
N ALA A 288 16.10 -8.74 -8.15
CA ALA A 288 16.25 -8.59 -6.71
C ALA A 288 17.66 -8.13 -6.30
N LYS A 289 18.69 -8.51 -7.06
CA LYS A 289 20.08 -8.13 -6.77
C LYS A 289 20.30 -6.65 -7.07
N SER A 290 19.79 -6.18 -8.21
CA SER A 290 19.82 -4.75 -8.56
C SER A 290 19.04 -3.91 -7.56
N VAL A 291 17.85 -4.38 -7.14
CA VAL A 291 17.06 -3.70 -6.10
C VAL A 291 17.83 -3.58 -4.79
N ASP A 292 18.38 -4.69 -4.29
CA ASP A 292 19.16 -4.75 -3.05
C ASP A 292 20.38 -3.80 -3.09
N GLU A 293 21.16 -3.85 -4.18
CA GLU A 293 22.32 -2.96 -4.37
C GLU A 293 21.92 -1.47 -4.40
N ASN A 294 20.80 -1.14 -5.02
CA ASN A 294 20.32 0.24 -5.09
C ASN A 294 19.67 0.72 -3.78
N ILE A 295 19.07 -0.18 -2.99
CA ILE A 295 18.60 0.10 -1.63
C ILE A 295 19.80 0.44 -0.73
N ASP A 296 20.89 -0.31 -0.83
CA ASP A 296 22.13 0.00 -0.10
C ASP A 296 22.72 1.35 -0.53
N GLU A 297 22.67 1.69 -1.82
CA GLU A 297 23.04 3.02 -2.30
C GLU A 297 22.10 4.10 -1.75
N LEU A 298 20.79 3.85 -1.68
CA LEU A 298 19.81 4.76 -1.09
C LEU A 298 20.17 5.07 0.38
N LYS A 299 20.47 4.05 1.19
CA LYS A 299 20.92 4.25 2.58
C LYS A 299 22.17 5.14 2.66
N LEU A 300 23.16 4.91 1.80
CA LEU A 300 24.39 5.70 1.75
C LEU A 300 24.15 7.17 1.35
N ILE A 301 23.25 7.43 0.39
CA ILE A 301 22.94 8.81 0.01
C ILE A 301 22.08 9.51 1.06
N ILE A 302 21.21 8.79 1.79
CA ILE A 302 20.50 9.34 2.95
C ILE A 302 21.52 9.80 3.99
N GLU A 303 22.43 8.90 4.40
CA GLU A 303 23.46 9.18 5.40
C GLU A 303 24.29 10.42 5.05
N ARG A 304 24.60 10.58 3.76
CA ARG A 304 25.50 11.63 3.29
C ARG A 304 24.82 12.97 3.01
N TYR A 305 23.57 12.98 2.56
CA TYR A 305 22.96 14.17 1.96
C TYR A 305 21.68 14.65 2.65
N LEU A 306 21.04 13.87 3.52
CA LEU A 306 19.90 14.33 4.32
C LEU A 306 20.24 15.00 5.67
N PRO A 307 21.46 14.91 6.26
CA PRO A 307 21.72 15.58 7.53
C PRO A 307 21.41 17.08 7.49
N ILE A 308 20.52 17.55 8.38
CA ILE A 308 20.17 18.96 8.51
C ILE A 308 21.24 19.66 9.34
N ARG A 309 21.97 20.57 8.72
CA ARG A 309 23.08 21.30 9.36
C ARG A 309 22.72 22.74 9.67
N SER A 310 23.05 23.19 10.88
CA SER A 310 22.95 24.59 11.29
C SER A 310 24.32 25.12 11.74
N ARG A 311 24.51 26.44 11.66
CA ARG A 311 25.68 27.07 12.30
C ARG A 311 25.50 27.22 13.81
N THR A 312 24.24 27.18 14.26
CA THR A 312 23.86 27.34 15.67
C THR A 312 23.95 26.03 16.45
N ALA A 313 23.82 24.89 15.77
CA ALA A 313 23.96 23.56 16.35
C ALA A 313 24.46 22.58 15.27
N VAL A 314 25.33 21.66 15.66
CA VAL A 314 25.83 20.57 14.82
C VAL A 314 25.82 19.31 15.66
N ILE A 315 25.34 18.22 15.07
CA ILE A 315 25.40 16.87 15.61
C ILE A 315 26.01 15.94 14.56
N GLU A 316 26.81 15.01 15.01
CA GLU A 316 27.44 13.96 14.22
C GLU A 316 27.27 12.63 14.96
N ALA A 317 26.85 11.59 14.24
CA ALA A 317 26.71 10.23 14.74
C ALA A 317 27.50 9.25 13.90
N SER A 318 28.16 8.29 14.57
CA SER A 318 28.82 7.17 13.91
C SER A 318 28.66 5.92 14.75
N TYR A 319 28.32 4.80 14.12
CA TYR A 319 28.20 3.51 14.79
C TYR A 319 29.32 2.56 14.35
N GLU A 320 30.21 2.21 15.28
CA GLU A 320 31.35 1.31 15.05
C GLU A 320 31.61 0.45 16.29
N ASP A 321 32.00 -0.82 16.10
CA ASP A 321 32.34 -1.77 17.18
C ASP A 321 31.27 -1.87 18.29
N ASP A 322 29.99 -2.00 17.89
CA ASP A 322 28.81 -2.03 18.76
C ASP A 322 28.67 -0.80 19.67
N LYS A 323 29.12 0.35 19.19
CA LYS A 323 29.07 1.63 19.91
C LYS A 323 28.62 2.76 19.02
N LEU A 324 27.61 3.47 19.50
CA LEU A 324 27.22 4.75 18.95
C LEU A 324 28.07 5.86 19.57
N ILE A 325 28.77 6.60 18.73
CA ILE A 325 29.50 7.81 19.11
C ILE A 325 28.68 9.00 18.64
N VAL A 326 28.21 9.80 19.59
CA VAL A 326 27.48 11.05 19.32
C VAL A 326 28.37 12.21 19.71
N SER A 327 28.58 13.15 18.80
CA SER A 327 29.39 14.34 19.07
C SER A 327 28.86 15.57 18.35
N GLY A 328 29.29 16.75 18.76
CA GLY A 328 28.82 17.97 18.14
C GLY A 328 29.10 19.24 18.92
N ALA A 329 28.45 20.31 18.51
CA ALA A 329 28.63 21.64 19.05
C ALA A 329 27.34 22.46 19.00
N VAL A 330 27.06 23.24 20.05
CA VAL A 330 26.04 24.29 20.05
C VAL A 330 26.68 25.67 20.19
N GLN A 331 26.14 26.66 19.49
CA GLN A 331 26.62 28.03 19.54
C GLN A 331 26.09 28.71 20.80
N LYS A 332 27.02 29.17 21.65
CA LYS A 332 26.70 29.87 22.88
C LYS A 332 26.96 31.36 22.80
N THR A 333 26.05 32.13 23.39
CA THR A 333 26.23 33.58 23.63
C THR A 333 26.87 33.85 24.99
N ILE A 334 26.73 32.92 25.94
CA ILE A 334 27.29 32.97 27.30
C ILE A 334 27.94 31.62 27.61
N ALA A 335 29.12 31.64 28.23
CA ALA A 335 29.85 30.41 28.56
C ALA A 335 29.27 29.74 29.83
N PHE A 336 28.40 28.76 29.65
CA PHE A 336 27.88 27.89 30.72
C PHE A 336 27.61 26.48 30.18
N ARG A 337 27.42 25.50 31.07
CA ARG A 337 27.08 24.12 30.67
C ARG A 337 25.57 23.94 30.65
N GLU A 338 25.09 23.23 29.65
CA GLU A 338 23.68 22.88 29.43
C GLU A 338 23.54 21.37 29.33
N ASP A 339 22.37 20.90 29.72
CA ASP A 339 21.92 19.55 29.42
C ASP A 339 21.20 19.62 28.06
N LEU A 340 21.60 18.76 27.14
CA LEU A 340 21.06 18.64 25.79
C LEU A 340 20.37 17.27 25.67
N PHE A 341 19.27 17.21 24.93
CA PHE A 341 18.55 15.97 24.67
C PHE A 341 18.60 15.67 23.19
N VAL A 342 18.82 14.41 22.88
CA VAL A 342 18.98 13.95 21.51
C VAL A 342 18.13 12.70 21.33
N ASP A 343 17.25 12.75 20.34
CA ASP A 343 16.34 11.67 20.02
C ASP A 343 16.94 10.79 18.92
N ILE A 344 16.79 9.47 19.04
CA ILE A 344 17.13 8.50 18.00
C ILE A 344 15.85 7.87 17.50
N PHE A 345 15.65 7.92 16.18
CA PHE A 345 14.55 7.23 15.52
C PHE A 345 15.07 6.10 14.63
N ASP A 346 14.35 4.98 14.62
CA ASP A 346 14.57 3.87 13.66
C ASP A 346 14.07 4.23 12.26
N GLN A 347 14.35 3.36 11.29
CA GLN A 347 13.89 3.47 9.90
C GLN A 347 12.35 3.57 9.79
N ARG A 348 11.61 2.98 10.73
CA ARG A 348 10.13 3.09 10.78
C ARG A 348 9.66 4.43 11.34
N GLY A 349 10.59 5.26 11.81
CA GLY A 349 10.36 6.56 12.40
C GLY A 349 9.82 6.51 13.82
N ASN A 350 9.99 5.40 14.54
CA ASN A 350 9.69 5.26 15.96
C ASN A 350 10.86 5.80 16.80
N LEU A 351 10.56 6.48 17.90
CA LEU A 351 11.57 6.89 18.88
C LEU A 351 12.10 5.64 19.60
N VAL A 352 13.39 5.35 19.44
CA VAL A 352 14.06 4.19 20.05
C VAL A 352 14.73 4.58 21.36
N GLU A 353 15.41 5.73 21.39
CA GLU A 353 16.17 6.18 22.55
C GLU A 353 16.18 7.72 22.64
N GLU A 354 16.14 8.27 23.85
CA GLU A 354 16.46 9.66 24.13
C GLU A 354 17.76 9.72 24.96
N ILE A 355 18.75 10.42 24.44
CA ILE A 355 20.08 10.53 25.01
C ILE A 355 20.22 11.88 25.68
N SER A 356 20.41 11.88 27.01
CA SER A 356 20.90 13.06 27.72
C SER A 356 22.40 13.25 27.48
N LEU A 357 22.77 14.39 26.92
CA LEU A 357 24.12 14.88 26.71
C LEU A 357 24.40 16.07 27.63
N LYS A 358 25.67 16.26 27.97
CA LYS A 358 26.11 17.44 28.72
C LYS A 358 27.25 18.09 27.97
N ASP A 359 27.07 19.34 27.60
CA ASP A 359 28.11 20.07 26.90
C ASP A 359 29.13 20.70 27.86
N ASN A 360 30.20 21.21 27.27
CA ASN A 360 31.17 22.03 27.98
C ASN A 360 30.81 23.52 27.90
N SER A 361 31.57 24.37 28.61
CA SER A 361 31.31 25.82 28.64
C SER A 361 31.46 26.52 27.29
N SER A 362 32.00 25.85 26.28
CA SER A 362 32.12 26.33 24.90
C SER A 362 31.05 25.73 23.98
N GLY A 363 30.17 24.86 24.49
CA GLY A 363 29.11 24.18 23.72
C GLY A 363 29.51 22.90 23.00
N LEU A 364 30.71 22.35 23.22
CA LEU A 364 31.08 21.05 22.65
C LEU A 364 30.59 19.90 23.51
N PHE A 365 30.10 18.83 22.88
CA PHE A 365 29.68 17.60 23.54
C PHE A 365 30.17 16.36 22.81
N SER A 366 30.34 15.27 23.55
CA SER A 366 30.61 13.93 23.02
C SER A 366 30.18 12.88 24.04
N LYS A 367 29.55 11.81 23.57
CA LYS A 367 29.14 10.65 24.37
C LYS A 367 29.33 9.38 23.55
N VAL A 368 29.73 8.31 24.22
CA VAL A 368 29.79 6.97 23.66
C VAL A 368 28.72 6.15 24.34
N ILE A 369 27.89 5.49 23.55
CA ILE A 369 26.78 4.64 23.98
C ILE A 369 27.11 3.23 23.50
N SER A 370 26.92 2.24 24.36
CA SER A 370 27.26 0.83 24.09
C SER A 370 26.02 -0.05 24.14
N GLU A 371 24.87 0.54 23.84
CA GLU A 371 23.61 -0.19 23.72
C GLU A 371 23.51 -0.79 22.32
N PRO A 372 23.01 -2.04 22.20
CA PRO A 372 22.85 -2.68 20.90
C PRO A 372 21.68 -2.06 20.14
N PHE A 373 21.91 -1.75 18.87
CA PHE A 373 20.87 -1.37 17.92
C PHE A 373 20.63 -2.52 16.95
N ASP A 374 19.38 -2.70 16.50
CA ASP A 374 19.07 -3.65 15.44
C ASP A 374 19.64 -3.14 14.09
N PRO A 375 20.01 -4.03 13.15
CA PRO A 375 20.49 -3.61 11.84
C PRO A 375 19.49 -2.71 11.12
N GLY A 376 19.98 -1.63 10.50
CA GLY A 376 19.15 -0.67 9.81
C GLY A 376 19.67 0.77 9.88
N LEU A 377 18.94 1.66 9.22
CA LEU A 377 19.23 3.08 9.18
C LEU A 377 18.54 3.82 10.33
N TYR A 378 19.25 4.74 10.95
CA TYR A 378 18.76 5.56 12.06
C TYR A 378 19.03 7.03 11.81
N VAL A 379 18.21 7.88 12.42
CA VAL A 379 18.41 9.33 12.47
C VAL A 379 18.57 9.76 13.91
N ILE A 380 19.56 10.61 14.14
CA ILE A 380 19.76 11.30 15.40
C ILE A 380 19.29 12.75 15.24
N GLN A 381 18.51 13.24 16.19
CA GLN A 381 17.91 14.56 16.13
C GLN A 381 18.22 15.35 17.40
N LEU A 382 18.81 16.53 17.22
CA LEU A 382 19.00 17.51 18.29
C LEU A 382 18.11 18.72 18.04
N GLU A 383 17.23 19.00 19.01
CA GLU A 383 16.50 20.26 19.08
C GLU A 383 17.24 21.23 20.01
N TYR A 384 17.67 22.37 19.48
CA TYR A 384 18.37 23.41 20.24
C TYR A 384 17.76 24.77 19.93
N HIS A 385 17.06 25.35 20.92
CA HIS A 385 16.27 26.57 20.77
C HIS A 385 15.22 26.46 19.63
N ASP A 386 15.41 27.20 18.55
CA ASP A 386 14.52 27.29 17.38
C ASP A 386 15.05 26.50 16.18
N VAL A 387 16.15 25.77 16.32
CA VAL A 387 16.73 24.92 15.28
C VAL A 387 16.67 23.45 15.63
N ARG A 388 16.31 22.65 14.63
CA ARG A 388 16.42 21.21 14.61
C ARG A 388 17.57 20.83 13.68
N VAL A 389 18.49 19.99 14.16
CA VAL A 389 19.58 19.45 13.36
C VAL A 389 19.58 17.94 13.46
N THR A 390 19.94 17.30 12.36
CA THR A 390 19.91 15.84 12.24
C THR A 390 21.21 15.32 11.66
N ASP A 391 21.55 14.10 12.04
CA ASP A 391 22.53 13.29 11.34
C ASP A 391 22.00 11.85 11.23
N PHE A 392 22.58 11.06 10.35
CA PHE A 392 22.11 9.71 10.06
C PHE A 392 23.26 8.73 10.27
N PHE A 393 22.95 7.51 10.69
CA PHE A 393 23.94 6.45 10.85
C PHE A 393 23.33 5.08 10.51
N ASN A 394 24.14 4.20 9.95
CA ASN A 394 23.73 2.86 9.57
C ASN A 394 24.33 1.80 10.50
N VAL A 395 23.49 0.87 10.98
CA VAL A 395 23.88 -0.28 11.78
C VAL A 395 23.90 -1.51 10.88
N LYS A 396 25.07 -2.17 10.78
CA LYS A 396 25.32 -3.28 9.85
C LYS A 396 25.11 -4.65 10.45
#